data_AF-A0A975D353-F1
#
_entry.id   AF-A0A975D353-F1
#
_cell.length_a   1.000
_cell.length_b   1.000
_cell.length_c   1.000
_cell.angle_alpha   90.00
_cell.angle_beta   90.00
_cell.angle_gamma   90.00
#
_symmetry.space_group_name_H-M   'P 1'
#
loop_
_entity.id
_entity.type
_entity.pdbx_description
1 polymer ?
#
loop_
_entity_poly.entity_id
_entity_poly.type
_entity_poly.pdbx_seq_one_letter_code
_entity_poly.pdbx_strand_id
1 'polypeptide(L)'
;MDEMKSPLFSIHPSELVSLPPGDSYKQASPLVLPIAEAPAGDGWIMALVPDRLDGTRPWVPATRCDGGWCDEDGYSVEPTGWVPLPDPQPAPTGWRPAEGVIRIIRASSADIPWLRYLVEVVGLDGKADDTREPDMARDIEDAERRAAWMAAQLRLPIIWADDANVIPCGGPRR
;
A
#
# COMPACT_ATOMS: atom_id res chain seq x y z
N MET A 1 -68.36 -46.71 -10.25
CA MET A 1 -68.93 -45.95 -9.13
C MET A 1 -67.87 -44.96 -8.70
N ASP A 2 -68.26 -43.69 -8.69
CA ASP A 2 -67.59 -42.47 -8.20
C ASP A 2 -66.23 -42.09 -8.82
N GLU A 3 -66.18 -41.01 -9.62
CA GLU A 3 -65.94 -39.60 -9.20
C GLU A 3 -64.51 -39.44 -8.65
N MET A 4 -63.61 -38.64 -9.22
CA MET A 4 -63.71 -37.18 -9.34
C MET A 4 -62.83 -36.71 -10.53
N LYS A 5 -63.41 -36.03 -11.53
CA LYS A 5 -63.45 -34.56 -11.72
C LYS A 5 -62.09 -33.88 -12.01
N SER A 6 -61.91 -33.65 -13.32
CA SER A 6 -61.17 -32.63 -14.10
C SER A 6 -61.13 -31.21 -13.46
N PRO A 7 -60.40 -30.17 -13.99
CA PRO A 7 -59.97 -29.93 -15.38
C PRO A 7 -58.54 -29.36 -15.59
N LEU A 8 -57.85 -29.66 -16.70
CA LEU A 8 -57.85 -28.92 -17.98
C LEU A 8 -57.77 -27.39 -17.84
N PHE A 9 -56.58 -26.82 -18.04
CA PHE A 9 -56.42 -25.49 -18.62
C PHE A 9 -55.56 -25.61 -19.87
N SER A 10 -56.18 -25.28 -21.00
CA SER A 10 -55.56 -25.16 -22.31
C SER A 10 -55.02 -23.73 -22.50
N ILE A 11 -53.98 -23.66 -23.31
CA ILE A 11 -53.00 -22.60 -23.55
C ILE A 11 -53.61 -21.43 -24.36
N HIS A 12 -53.16 -20.18 -24.15
CA HIS A 12 -52.78 -19.23 -25.24
C HIS A 12 -52.10 -17.94 -24.70
N PRO A 13 -51.38 -17.16 -25.54
CA PRO A 13 -50.04 -16.66 -25.27
C PRO A 13 -50.02 -15.13 -25.39
N SER A 14 -50.00 -14.40 -24.28
CA SER A 14 -49.81 -12.95 -24.31
C SER A 14 -49.43 -12.51 -22.92
N GLU A 15 -48.15 -12.23 -22.70
CA GLU A 15 -47.69 -11.18 -21.81
C GLU A 15 -46.18 -10.99 -22.02
N LEU A 16 -45.87 -10.23 -23.09
CA LEU A 16 -44.71 -9.35 -23.09
C LEU A 16 -44.88 -8.42 -21.89
N VAL A 17 -44.26 -8.78 -20.77
CA VAL A 17 -44.15 -7.88 -19.61
C VAL A 17 -43.28 -6.71 -20.05
N SER A 18 -43.96 -5.60 -20.34
CA SER A 18 -43.38 -4.30 -20.60
C SER A 18 -42.52 -3.89 -19.40
N LEU A 19 -41.20 -3.86 -19.57
CA LEU A 19 -40.30 -3.25 -18.60
C LEU A 19 -40.57 -1.74 -18.58
N PRO A 20 -40.83 -1.13 -17.42
CA PRO A 20 -41.01 0.32 -17.36
C PRO A 20 -39.71 1.02 -17.79
N PRO A 21 -39.79 2.06 -18.65
CA PRO A 21 -38.63 2.85 -19.01
C PRO A 21 -38.36 3.86 -17.90
N GLY A 22 -37.15 3.84 -17.37
CA GLY A 22 -36.63 4.92 -16.54
C GLY A 22 -36.51 4.61 -15.07
N ASP A 23 -35.57 3.74 -14.73
CA ASP A 23 -34.72 4.03 -13.58
C ASP A 23 -33.32 4.29 -14.14
N SER A 24 -33.02 5.59 -14.23
CA SER A 24 -31.65 6.03 -14.30
C SER A 24 -30.93 5.38 -13.13
N TYR A 25 -29.90 4.57 -13.42
CA TYR A 25 -28.94 4.14 -12.42
C TYR A 25 -28.34 5.43 -11.83
N LYS A 26 -28.97 5.97 -10.78
CA LYS A 26 -28.30 6.86 -9.84
C LYS A 26 -27.30 5.96 -9.14
N GLN A 27 -26.16 5.76 -9.81
CA GLN A 27 -24.95 5.32 -9.17
C GLN A 27 -24.77 6.28 -8.00
N ALA A 28 -25.08 5.82 -6.79
CA ALA A 28 -24.87 6.61 -5.60
C ALA A 28 -23.40 7.01 -5.64
N SER A 29 -23.13 8.30 -5.79
CA SER A 29 -21.76 8.80 -5.72
C SER A 29 -21.17 8.25 -4.43
N PRO A 30 -20.07 7.48 -4.49
CA PRO A 30 -19.51 6.90 -3.28
C PRO A 30 -19.26 8.02 -2.29
N LEU A 31 -19.78 7.85 -1.07
CA LEU A 31 -19.60 8.83 -0.01
C LEU A 31 -18.10 8.99 0.20
N VAL A 32 -17.57 10.17 -0.10
CA VAL A 32 -16.17 10.48 0.14
C VAL A 32 -15.95 10.51 1.64
N LEU A 33 -15.08 9.63 2.12
CA LEU A 33 -14.72 9.52 3.53
C LEU A 33 -13.52 10.42 3.83
N PRO A 34 -13.39 10.93 5.07
CA PRO A 34 -12.20 11.65 5.49
C PRO A 34 -10.95 10.79 5.35
N ILE A 35 -9.84 11.37 4.87
CA ILE A 35 -8.58 10.63 4.68
C ILE A 35 -8.03 10.00 5.97
N ALA A 36 -8.32 10.62 7.13
CA ALA A 36 -7.90 10.12 8.43
C ALA A 36 -8.54 8.75 8.78
N GLU A 37 -9.63 8.39 8.12
CA GLU A 37 -10.34 7.12 8.30
C GLU A 37 -9.95 6.05 7.27
N ALA A 38 -9.03 6.38 6.35
CA ALA A 38 -8.57 5.40 5.38
C ALA A 38 -7.81 4.24 6.05
N PRO A 39 -7.87 3.03 5.47
CA PRO A 39 -7.19 1.86 6.03
C PRO A 39 -5.70 2.14 6.28
N ALA A 40 -5.20 1.64 7.41
CA ALA A 40 -3.79 1.76 7.80
C ALA A 40 -2.88 0.68 7.18
N GLY A 41 -3.44 -0.20 6.34
CA GLY A 41 -2.73 -1.31 5.72
C GLY A 41 -1.95 -0.91 4.46
N ASP A 42 -1.48 -1.94 3.76
CA ASP A 42 -0.67 -1.87 2.53
C ASP A 42 -1.50 -1.79 1.23
N GLY A 43 -2.81 -1.65 1.38
CA GLY A 43 -3.78 -1.62 0.29
C GLY A 43 -3.92 -0.24 -0.34
N TRP A 44 -4.51 -0.24 -1.53
CA TRP A 44 -4.73 0.97 -2.32
C TRP A 44 -6.10 1.59 -2.03
N ILE A 45 -6.18 2.91 -2.12
CA ILE A 45 -7.42 3.69 -2.08
C ILE A 45 -7.52 4.58 -3.32
N MET A 46 -8.72 5.03 -3.66
CA MET A 46 -8.89 6.15 -4.58
C MET A 46 -8.96 7.44 -3.77
N ALA A 47 -7.87 8.20 -3.77
CA ALA A 47 -7.68 9.36 -2.91
C ALA A 47 -8.04 10.67 -3.63
N LEU A 48 -8.72 11.57 -2.92
CA LEU A 48 -9.09 12.90 -3.40
C LEU A 48 -7.96 13.89 -3.08
N VAL A 49 -7.26 14.36 -4.10
CA VAL A 49 -6.17 15.34 -4.04
C VAL A 49 -6.63 16.61 -4.78
N PRO A 50 -7.20 17.61 -4.07
CA PRO A 50 -7.81 18.78 -4.70
C PRO A 50 -6.82 19.67 -5.46
N ASP A 51 -5.58 19.72 -4.98
CA ASP A 51 -4.55 20.64 -5.45
C ASP A 51 -3.67 20.07 -6.58
N ARG A 52 -4.09 18.98 -7.25
CA ARG A 52 -3.32 18.43 -8.38
C ARG A 52 -3.31 19.45 -9.53
N LEU A 53 -2.13 20.03 -9.79
CA LEU A 53 -1.92 21.22 -10.64
C LEU A 53 -2.01 20.94 -12.15
N ASP A 54 -2.08 19.67 -12.55
CA ASP A 54 -1.83 19.15 -13.89
C ASP A 54 -3.10 18.83 -14.70
N GLY A 55 -4.27 19.29 -14.27
CA GLY A 55 -5.52 19.15 -15.03
C GLY A 55 -6.05 17.72 -15.13
N THR A 56 -5.43 16.79 -14.41
CA THR A 56 -5.92 15.45 -14.15
C THR A 56 -7.05 15.50 -13.13
N ARG A 57 -7.99 14.54 -13.21
CA ARG A 57 -9.11 14.46 -12.26
C ARG A 57 -8.54 14.40 -10.84
N PRO A 58 -9.21 14.97 -9.82
CA PRO A 58 -8.66 15.08 -8.46
C PRO A 58 -8.56 13.73 -7.73
N TRP A 59 -8.72 12.61 -8.45
CA TRP A 59 -8.77 11.26 -7.91
C TRP A 59 -7.53 10.50 -8.36
N VAL A 60 -6.77 9.99 -7.40
CA VAL A 60 -5.50 9.30 -7.63
C VAL A 60 -5.49 8.00 -6.84
N PRO A 61 -5.11 6.86 -7.45
CA PRO A 61 -4.76 5.68 -6.68
C PRO A 61 -3.62 6.02 -5.72
N ALA A 62 -3.82 5.81 -4.42
CA ALA A 62 -2.81 6.08 -3.41
C ALA A 62 -2.70 4.91 -2.43
N THR A 63 -1.50 4.75 -1.90
CA THR A 63 -1.15 3.79 -0.85
C THR A 63 -0.40 4.52 0.27
N ARG A 64 -0.32 3.91 1.45
CA ARG A 64 0.45 4.48 2.56
C ARG A 64 1.95 4.39 2.29
N CYS A 65 2.69 5.39 2.77
CA CYS A 65 4.14 5.43 2.80
C CYS A 65 4.63 6.15 4.07
N ASP A 66 5.95 6.17 4.33
CA ASP A 66 6.52 6.71 5.59
C ASP A 66 6.19 8.18 5.82
N GLY A 67 6.07 8.95 4.74
CA GLY A 67 5.71 10.36 4.75
C GLY A 67 4.21 10.64 4.71
N GLY A 68 3.35 9.61 4.64
CA GLY A 68 1.90 9.80 4.51
C GLY A 68 1.31 8.92 3.41
N TRP A 69 1.05 9.53 2.25
CA TRP A 69 0.44 8.87 1.09
C TRP A 69 1.29 9.05 -0.15
N CYS A 70 1.39 8.00 -0.94
CA CYS A 70 2.13 7.98 -2.19
C CYS A 70 1.24 7.44 -3.32
N ASP A 71 1.43 7.95 -4.54
CA ASP A 71 0.74 7.46 -5.74
C ASP A 71 1.38 6.17 -6.30
N GLU A 72 0.90 5.73 -7.47
CA GLU A 72 1.40 4.52 -8.13
C GLU A 72 2.87 4.58 -8.55
N ASP A 73 3.40 5.79 -8.76
CA ASP A 73 4.80 6.04 -9.10
C ASP A 73 5.68 6.26 -7.86
N GLY A 74 5.09 6.22 -6.66
CA GLY A 74 5.77 6.45 -5.38
C GLY A 74 5.95 7.92 -5.01
N TYR A 75 5.30 8.85 -5.72
CA TYR A 75 5.36 10.27 -5.38
C TYR A 75 4.38 10.62 -4.26
N SER A 76 4.83 11.47 -3.34
CA SER A 76 4.00 11.94 -2.24
C SER A 76 2.77 12.70 -2.75
N VAL A 77 1.62 12.39 -2.16
CA VAL A 77 0.35 13.09 -2.40
C VAL A 77 -0.28 13.51 -1.08
N GLU A 78 -1.05 14.60 -1.10
CA GLU A 78 -1.73 15.14 0.08
C GLU A 78 -3.24 15.01 -0.06
N PRO A 79 -3.80 13.80 0.12
CA PRO A 79 -5.23 13.58 -0.04
C PRO A 79 -6.03 14.14 1.13
N THR A 80 -7.24 14.62 0.82
CA THR A 80 -8.20 15.17 1.80
C THR A 80 -9.36 14.22 2.08
N GLY A 81 -9.63 13.30 1.15
CA GLY A 81 -10.66 12.27 1.29
C GLY A 81 -10.34 11.03 0.47
N TRP A 82 -11.16 10.00 0.60
CA TRP A 82 -10.96 8.75 -0.12
C TRP A 82 -12.26 7.99 -0.37
N VAL A 83 -12.20 7.06 -1.32
CA VAL A 83 -13.19 6.00 -1.53
C VAL A 83 -12.47 4.68 -1.82
N PRO A 84 -13.10 3.52 -1.56
CA PRO A 84 -12.53 2.23 -1.96
C PRO A 84 -12.29 2.17 -3.47
N LEU A 85 -11.19 1.54 -3.88
CA LEU A 85 -10.99 1.20 -5.29
C LEU A 85 -12.02 0.14 -5.72
N PRO A 86 -12.57 0.25 -6.93
CA PRO A 86 -13.40 -0.80 -7.50
C PRO A 86 -12.54 -2.04 -7.77
N ASP A 87 -13.17 -3.21 -7.73
CA ASP A 87 -12.50 -4.45 -8.10
C ASP A 87 -12.24 -4.54 -9.62
N PRO A 88 -11.12 -5.14 -10.05
CA PRO A 88 -10.05 -5.69 -9.20
C PRO A 88 -9.10 -4.60 -8.68
N GLN A 89 -8.74 -4.70 -7.40
CA GLN A 89 -7.74 -3.82 -6.79
C GLN A 89 -6.31 -4.25 -7.16
N PRO A 90 -5.35 -3.32 -7.22
CA PRO A 90 -3.94 -3.66 -7.37
C PRO A 90 -3.45 -4.52 -6.21
N ALA A 91 -2.35 -5.24 -6.44
CA ALA A 91 -1.71 -6.01 -5.37
C ALA A 91 -1.32 -5.09 -4.20
N PRO A 92 -1.45 -5.57 -2.95
CA PRO A 92 -0.95 -4.85 -1.80
C PRO A 92 0.55 -4.56 -1.94
N THR A 93 0.97 -3.39 -1.46
CA THR A 93 2.36 -2.93 -1.58
C THR A 93 3.31 -3.61 -0.61
N GLY A 94 2.78 -4.34 0.38
CA GLY A 94 3.54 -4.80 1.53
C GLY A 94 3.89 -3.69 2.53
N TRP A 95 3.66 -2.41 2.21
CA TRP A 95 4.03 -1.30 3.08
C TRP A 95 3.30 -1.39 4.43
N ARG A 96 4.07 -1.28 5.50
CA ARG A 96 3.55 -1.28 6.87
C ARG A 96 4.22 -0.16 7.65
N PRO A 97 3.55 0.40 8.68
CA PRO A 97 4.21 1.30 9.61
C PRO A 97 5.54 0.70 10.11
N ALA A 98 6.58 1.53 10.19
CA ALA A 98 7.88 1.09 10.64
C ALA A 98 7.79 0.65 12.10
N GLU A 99 8.37 -0.51 12.41
CA GLU A 99 8.43 -1.06 13.76
C GLU A 99 9.83 -1.62 14.03
N GLY A 100 10.17 -1.77 15.31
CA GLY A 100 11.46 -2.32 15.72
C GLY A 100 12.53 -1.24 15.89
N VAL A 101 13.65 -1.39 15.19
CA VAL A 101 14.87 -0.61 15.43
C VAL A 101 15.59 -0.27 14.12
N ILE A 102 16.34 0.82 14.10
CA ILE A 102 17.31 1.11 13.05
C ILE A 102 18.63 0.49 13.43
N ARG A 103 19.16 -0.36 12.56
CA ARG A 103 20.39 -1.10 12.78
C ARG A 103 21.49 -0.57 11.87
N ILE A 104 22.63 -0.24 12.46
CA ILE A 104 23.87 0.03 11.73
C ILE A 104 24.70 -1.26 11.71
N ILE A 105 25.02 -1.77 10.52
CA ILE A 105 25.88 -2.96 10.32
C ILE A 105 27.08 -2.63 9.45
N ARG A 106 28.19 -3.35 9.64
CA ARG A 106 29.30 -3.34 8.68
C ARG A 106 28.92 -4.18 7.46
N ALA A 107 29.15 -3.63 6.28
CA ALA A 107 28.82 -4.26 5.01
C ALA A 107 29.94 -4.05 3.99
N SER A 108 30.04 -4.94 3.01
CA SER A 108 30.86 -4.75 1.84
C SER A 108 30.17 -5.33 0.61
N SER A 109 30.48 -4.78 -0.56
CA SER A 109 30.00 -5.28 -1.83
C SER A 109 31.11 -5.17 -2.87
N ALA A 110 31.22 -6.18 -3.74
CA ALA A 110 32.15 -6.14 -4.87
C ALA A 110 31.73 -5.07 -5.90
N ASP A 111 30.42 -4.89 -6.09
CA ASP A 111 29.84 -3.93 -7.05
C ASP A 111 29.84 -2.51 -6.50
N ILE A 112 29.91 -2.35 -5.18
CA ILE A 112 29.93 -1.05 -4.50
C ILE A 112 31.17 -0.96 -3.59
N PRO A 113 32.37 -0.70 -4.17
CA PRO A 113 33.64 -0.78 -3.43
C PRO A 113 33.78 0.25 -2.30
N TRP A 114 32.96 1.30 -2.31
CA TRP A 114 32.93 2.32 -1.26
C TRP A 114 32.02 1.95 -0.09
N LEU A 115 31.16 0.93 -0.20
CA LEU A 115 30.25 0.51 0.86
C LEU A 115 31.04 -0.04 2.05
N ARG A 116 30.79 0.52 3.24
CA ARG A 116 31.37 0.03 4.51
C ARG A 116 30.31 -0.26 5.55
N TYR A 117 29.16 0.40 5.48
CA TYR A 117 28.06 0.22 6.41
C TYR A 117 26.72 0.24 5.70
N LEU A 118 25.77 -0.53 6.22
CA LEU A 118 24.35 -0.39 5.90
C LEU A 118 23.61 0.10 7.13
N VAL A 119 22.60 0.93 6.88
CA VAL A 119 21.63 1.41 7.86
C VAL A 119 20.27 0.90 7.42
N GLU A 120 19.68 0.00 8.20
CA GLU A 120 18.43 -0.65 7.82
C GLU A 120 17.43 -0.65 8.97
N VAL A 121 16.14 -0.77 8.64
CA VAL A 121 15.11 -1.03 9.64
C VAL A 121 15.01 -2.53 9.85
N VAL A 122 15.03 -2.95 11.12
CA VAL A 122 14.84 -4.33 11.53
C VAL A 122 13.55 -4.40 12.33
N GLY A 123 12.62 -5.23 11.85
CA GLY A 123 11.34 -5.46 12.52
C GLY A 123 11.51 -6.12 13.89
N LEU A 124 10.42 -6.15 14.65
CA LEU A 124 10.38 -6.80 15.98
C LEU A 124 10.67 -8.31 15.92
N ASP A 125 10.51 -8.93 14.75
CA ASP A 125 10.84 -10.33 14.49
C ASP A 125 12.34 -10.54 14.16
N GLY A 126 13.14 -9.48 14.19
CA GLY A 126 14.58 -9.50 13.92
C GLY A 126 14.94 -9.56 12.43
N LYS A 127 13.95 -9.49 11.52
CA LYS A 127 14.19 -9.50 10.07
C LYS A 127 14.33 -8.09 9.53
N ALA A 128 15.11 -7.94 8.46
CA ALA A 128 15.18 -6.69 7.72
C ALA A 128 13.78 -6.35 7.17
N ASP A 129 13.43 -5.08 7.21
CA ASP A 129 12.18 -4.59 6.67
C ASP A 129 12.29 -4.40 5.16
N ASP A 130 11.88 -5.41 4.40
CA ASP A 130 11.98 -5.44 2.93
C ASP A 130 11.18 -4.31 2.23
N THR A 131 10.33 -3.58 2.96
CA THR A 131 9.56 -2.44 2.44
C THR A 131 10.37 -1.14 2.39
N ARG A 132 11.50 -1.08 3.09
CA ARG A 132 12.35 0.10 3.21
C ARG A 132 13.76 -0.26 2.77
N GLU A 133 14.23 0.38 1.72
CA GLU A 133 15.58 0.13 1.21
C GLU A 133 16.62 0.54 2.27
N PRO A 134 17.61 -0.33 2.56
CA PRO A 134 18.68 0.02 3.48
C PRO A 134 19.55 1.13 2.89
N ASP A 135 19.93 2.10 3.72
CA ASP A 135 20.79 3.19 3.29
C ASP A 135 22.26 2.77 3.37
N MET A 136 23.06 3.24 2.42
CA MET A 136 24.45 2.86 2.25
C MET A 136 25.39 3.96 2.71
N ALA A 137 26.37 3.60 3.54
CA ALA A 137 27.34 4.53 4.08
C ALA A 137 28.79 4.08 3.84
N ARG A 138 29.65 5.08 3.57
CA ARG A 138 31.07 4.88 3.26
C ARG A 138 31.97 4.83 4.49
N ASP A 139 31.51 5.43 5.58
CA ASP A 139 32.23 5.59 6.83
C ASP A 139 31.22 5.64 7.98
N ILE A 140 31.74 5.66 9.21
CA ILE A 140 30.90 5.51 10.39
C ILE A 140 30.11 6.76 10.75
N GLU A 141 30.69 7.94 10.55
CA GLU A 141 30.02 9.22 10.80
C GLU A 141 28.85 9.41 9.80
N ASP A 142 29.03 8.98 8.54
CA ASP A 142 27.97 8.96 7.54
C ASP A 142 26.84 7.99 7.93
N ALA A 143 27.18 6.79 8.42
CA ALA A 143 26.20 5.81 8.87
C ALA A 143 25.38 6.33 10.07
N GLU A 144 26.03 6.92 11.07
CA GLU A 144 25.36 7.53 12.22
C GLU A 144 24.43 8.68 11.81
N ARG A 145 24.87 9.55 10.90
CA ARG A 145 24.05 10.66 10.39
C ARG A 145 22.79 10.15 9.68
N ARG A 146 22.93 9.13 8.84
CA ARG A 146 21.81 8.51 8.11
C ARG A 146 20.85 7.80 9.06
N ALA A 147 21.38 7.06 10.03
CA ALA A 147 20.59 6.41 11.07
C ALA A 147 19.83 7.44 11.92
N ALA A 148 20.47 8.55 12.30
CA ALA A 148 19.81 9.62 13.04
C ALA A 148 18.69 10.29 12.24
N TRP A 149 18.91 10.54 10.94
CA TRP A 149 17.88 11.07 10.06
C TRP A 149 16.68 10.12 9.94
N MET A 150 16.95 8.83 9.68
CA MET A 150 15.92 7.79 9.58
C MET A 150 15.17 7.62 10.92
N ALA A 151 15.87 7.68 12.05
CA ALA A 151 15.29 7.57 13.40
C ALA A 151 14.35 8.73 13.70
N ALA A 152 14.72 9.94 13.28
CA ALA A 152 13.86 11.11 13.44
C ALA A 152 12.57 10.99 12.64
N GLN A 153 12.64 10.44 11.41
CA GLN A 153 11.47 10.25 10.56
C GLN A 153 10.54 9.15 11.08
N LEU A 154 11.11 7.98 11.38
CA LEU A 154 10.35 6.78 11.72
C LEU A 154 10.04 6.68 13.23
N ARG A 155 10.65 7.54 14.05
CA ARG A 155 10.55 7.52 15.52
C ARG A 155 10.98 6.18 16.11
N LEU A 156 11.97 5.54 15.48
CA LEU A 156 12.55 4.28 15.93
C LEU A 156 13.88 4.52 16.66
N PRO A 157 14.20 3.70 17.67
CA PRO A 157 15.52 3.74 18.31
C PRO A 157 16.60 3.19 17.38
N ILE A 158 17.84 3.66 17.58
CA ILE A 158 19.03 3.17 16.86
C ILE A 158 19.73 2.13 17.73
N ILE A 159 20.11 1.01 17.13
CA ILE A 159 20.98 0.01 17.74
C ILE A 159 22.24 -0.21 16.90
N TRP A 160 23.33 -0.48 17.60
CA TRP A 160 24.55 -0.97 17.00
C TRP A 160 24.54 -2.48 16.99
N ALA A 161 24.67 -3.07 15.81
CA ALA A 161 25.02 -4.48 15.70
C ALA A 161 26.54 -4.56 15.54
N ASP A 162 27.22 -4.64 16.68
CA ASP A 162 28.61 -5.04 16.73
C ASP A 162 28.67 -6.52 16.38
N ASP A 163 28.78 -6.85 15.10
CA ASP A 163 28.99 -8.22 14.68
C ASP A 163 30.17 -8.32 13.73
N ALA A 164 31.09 -9.23 14.10
CA ALA A 164 32.24 -9.69 13.34
C ALA A 164 31.87 -10.38 12.00
N ASN A 165 30.62 -10.24 11.55
CA ASN A 165 30.07 -10.80 10.32
C ASN A 165 29.77 -9.66 9.35
N VAL A 166 30.76 -9.31 8.53
CA VAL A 166 30.54 -8.45 7.36
C VAL A 166 29.56 -9.18 6.43
N ILE A 167 28.38 -8.60 6.20
CA ILE A 167 27.40 -9.17 5.27
C ILE A 167 27.79 -8.76 3.85
N PRO A 168 28.12 -9.71 2.95
CA PRO A 168 28.36 -9.38 1.55
C PRO A 168 27.03 -9.04 0.88
N CYS A 169 26.91 -7.81 0.40
CA CYS A 169 25.73 -7.35 -0.33
C CYS A 169 25.92 -7.64 -1.83
N GLY A 170 25.01 -8.42 -2.43
CA GLY A 170 25.02 -8.76 -3.87
C GLY A 170 25.39 -10.19 -4.24
N GLY A 171 25.59 -11.09 -3.26
CA GLY A 171 25.74 -12.54 -3.52
C GLY A 171 24.39 -13.23 -3.75
N PRO A 172 24.31 -14.32 -4.53
CA PRO A 172 23.07 -15.07 -4.68
C PRO A 172 22.60 -15.56 -3.31
N ARG A 173 21.36 -15.19 -2.92
CA ARG A 173 20.67 -15.76 -1.76
C ARG A 173 20.57 -17.28 -2.00
N ARG A 174 21.28 -18.08 -1.21
CA ARG A 174 21.16 -19.55 -1.21
C ARG A 174 19.95 -19.99 -0.40
#